data_AF-A0A7K4AQP5-F1
#
_entry.id   AF-A0A7K4AQP5-F1
#
_cell.length_a   1.000
_cell.length_b   1.000
_cell.length_c   1.000
_cell.angle_alpha   90.00
_cell.angle_beta   90.00
_cell.angle_gamma   90.00
#
_symmetry.space_group_name_H-M   'P 1'
#
loop_
_entity.id
_entity.type
_entity.pdbx_description
1 polymer ?
#
loop_
_entity_poly.entity_id
_entity_poly.type
_entity_poly.pdbx_seq_one_letter_code
_entity_poly.pdbx_strand_id
1 'polypeptide(L)'
;MNEFSLQHGRLGKGLLSAAGGAITFLIIPMVIILGTATLLERIDVGEFLDPVVLENVMLWLMLLGAIITVLSFFNGYYPRGSLSRMTFGLVMALLIGIWVWTATRGGMLEVNIDGIMLTVDFIGLVIILLAVVALRGLYSIVEMYSYRKDWLASLS
;
A
#
# COMPACT_ATOMS: atom_id res chain seq x y z
N MET A 1 -16.07 -17.56 21.08
CA MET A 1 -15.61 -16.21 21.48
C MET A 1 -15.53 -15.35 20.23
N ASN A 2 -16.01 -14.10 20.28
CA ASN A 2 -16.01 -13.22 19.11
C ASN A 2 -14.62 -12.59 18.93
N GLU A 3 -13.81 -13.11 17.99
CA GLU A 3 -12.44 -12.60 17.74
C GLU A 3 -12.44 -11.17 17.19
N PHE A 4 -13.55 -10.74 16.56
CA PHE A 4 -13.75 -9.38 16.04
C PHE A 4 -14.28 -8.40 17.09
N SER A 5 -14.31 -8.78 18.37
CA SER A 5 -14.69 -7.85 19.44
C SER A 5 -13.65 -6.75 19.61
N LEU A 6 -14.12 -5.50 19.65
CA LEU A 6 -13.31 -4.30 19.89
C LEU A 6 -12.60 -4.32 21.26
N GLN A 7 -13.07 -5.14 22.19
CA GLN A 7 -12.48 -5.20 23.54
C GLN A 7 -11.04 -5.73 23.57
N HIS A 8 -10.62 -6.47 22.55
CA HIS A 8 -9.27 -7.05 22.48
C HIS A 8 -8.22 -6.11 21.89
N GLY A 9 -8.65 -4.98 21.31
CA GLY A 9 -7.77 -4.12 20.53
C GLY A 9 -7.05 -3.06 21.35
N ARG A 10 -5.95 -2.54 20.80
CA ARG A 10 -5.18 -1.42 21.37
C ARG A 10 -5.21 -0.22 20.44
N LEU A 11 -5.98 0.81 20.81
CA LEU A 11 -6.14 2.03 20.01
C LEU A 11 -4.81 2.68 19.63
N GLY A 12 -3.87 2.80 20.57
CA GLY A 12 -2.56 3.40 20.30
C GLY A 12 -1.74 2.66 19.24
N LYS A 13 -1.81 1.32 19.21
CA LYS A 13 -1.13 0.52 18.17
C LYS A 13 -1.83 0.68 16.82
N GLY A 14 -3.16 0.69 16.81
CA GLY A 14 -3.94 0.96 15.60
C GLY A 14 -3.62 2.32 15.00
N LEU A 15 -3.61 3.39 15.80
CA LEU A 15 -3.28 4.75 15.34
C LEU A 15 -1.85 4.83 14.79
N LEU A 16 -0.87 4.21 15.46
CA LEU A 16 0.51 4.20 14.98
C LEU A 16 0.63 3.46 13.64
N SER A 17 -0.06 2.32 13.48
CA SER A 17 -0.09 1.60 12.21
C SER A 17 -0.81 2.38 11.11
N ALA A 18 -1.89 3.08 11.43
CA ALA A 18 -2.60 3.97 10.50
C ALA A 18 -1.70 5.13 10.06
N ALA A 19 -0.99 5.78 10.98
CA ALA A 19 -0.05 6.85 10.65
C ALA A 19 1.05 6.36 9.71
N GLY A 20 1.62 5.18 9.97
CA GLY A 20 2.58 4.55 9.06
C GLY A 20 1.99 4.27 7.68
N GLY A 21 0.75 3.78 7.63
CA GLY A 21 0.00 3.57 6.39
C GLY A 21 -0.23 4.87 5.61
N ALA A 22 -0.69 5.92 6.27
CA ALA A 22 -0.92 7.23 5.66
C ALA A 22 0.37 7.83 5.10
N ILE A 23 1.46 7.78 5.87
CA ILE A 23 2.76 8.28 5.41
C ILE A 23 3.21 7.53 4.16
N THR A 24 3.13 6.19 4.18
CA THR A 24 3.66 5.34 3.12
C THR A 24 2.83 5.38 1.84
N PHE A 25 1.49 5.35 1.95
CA PHE A 25 0.59 5.15 0.82
C PHE A 25 -0.18 6.39 0.39
N LEU A 26 -0.12 7.49 1.16
CA LEU A 26 -0.73 8.77 0.79
C LEU A 26 0.32 9.87 0.66
N ILE A 27 1.06 10.14 1.74
CA ILE A 27 1.93 11.32 1.81
C ILE A 27 3.13 11.18 0.88
N ILE A 28 3.90 10.10 0.99
CA ILE A 28 5.09 9.89 0.15
C ILE A 28 4.74 9.90 -1.35
N PRO A 29 3.75 9.13 -1.82
CA PRO A 29 3.36 9.13 -3.23
C PRO A 29 2.89 10.50 -3.72
N MET A 30 2.09 11.21 -2.91
CA MET A 30 1.64 12.56 -3.24
C MET A 30 2.82 13.53 -3.38
N VAL A 31 3.76 13.49 -2.44
CA VAL A 31 4.97 14.33 -2.48
C VAL A 31 5.82 14.00 -3.71
N ILE A 32 5.98 12.72 -4.05
CA ILE A 32 6.72 12.31 -5.25
C ILE A 32 6.04 12.85 -6.51
N ILE A 33 4.74 12.62 -6.68
CA ILE A 33 3.99 13.05 -7.88
C ILE A 33 4.01 14.57 -8.05
N LEU A 34 3.67 15.32 -6.99
CA LEU A 34 3.67 16.79 -7.03
C LEU A 34 5.10 17.34 -7.22
N GLY A 35 6.09 16.71 -6.57
CA GLY A 35 7.50 17.05 -6.74
C GLY A 35 7.97 16.84 -8.17
N THR A 36 7.62 15.71 -8.79
CA THR A 36 7.96 15.45 -10.19
C THR A 36 7.25 16.39 -11.15
N ALA A 37 5.96 16.68 -10.94
CA ALA A 37 5.20 17.59 -11.79
C ALA A 37 5.82 19.00 -11.79
N THR A 38 6.11 19.54 -10.60
CA THR A 38 6.72 20.88 -10.47
C THR A 38 8.15 20.96 -11.01
N LEU A 39 8.92 19.86 -10.98
CA LEU A 39 10.24 19.82 -11.62
C LEU A 39 10.13 19.79 -13.14
N LEU A 40 9.18 19.03 -13.69
CA LEU A 40 8.98 18.92 -15.13
C LEU A 40 8.48 20.23 -15.75
N GLU A 41 7.55 20.92 -15.08
CA GLU A 41 7.08 22.26 -15.51
C GLU A 41 8.23 23.28 -15.65
N ARG A 42 9.31 23.14 -14.89
CA ARG A 42 10.43 24.08 -14.90
C ARG A 42 11.46 23.84 -16.01
N ILE A 43 11.55 22.62 -16.53
CA ILE A 43 12.63 22.23 -17.46
C ILE A 43 12.16 22.38 -18.93
N ASP A 44 10.93 22.85 -19.18
CA ASP A 44 10.32 23.01 -20.52
C ASP A 44 10.48 21.76 -21.40
N VAL A 45 10.56 20.60 -20.75
CA VAL A 45 10.58 19.32 -21.44
C VAL A 45 9.13 18.99 -21.69
N GLY A 46 8.71 19.11 -22.96
CA GLY A 46 7.32 18.98 -23.40
C GLY A 46 6.57 17.80 -22.77
N GLU A 47 5.25 17.90 -22.69
CA GLU A 47 4.29 17.00 -22.00
C GLU A 47 4.83 15.62 -21.60
N PHE A 48 5.62 15.56 -20.52
CA PHE A 48 6.25 14.32 -20.02
C PHE A 48 5.20 13.29 -19.57
N LEU A 49 4.04 13.78 -19.15
CA LEU A 49 2.90 12.99 -18.70
C LEU A 49 1.63 13.75 -19.07
N ASP A 50 0.72 13.09 -19.79
CA ASP A 50 -0.63 13.60 -20.04
C ASP A 50 -1.29 13.95 -18.67
N PRO A 51 -1.68 15.21 -18.44
CA PRO A 51 -2.28 15.65 -17.18
C PRO A 51 -3.49 14.80 -16.77
N VAL A 52 -4.28 14.33 -17.73
CA VAL A 52 -5.47 13.50 -17.48
C VAL A 52 -5.07 12.13 -16.97
N VAL A 53 -3.98 11.55 -17.49
CA VAL A 53 -3.45 10.27 -17.02
C VAL A 53 -2.88 10.41 -15.61
N LEU A 54 -2.14 11.50 -15.36
CA LEU A 54 -1.56 11.76 -14.04
C LEU A 54 -2.63 11.96 -12.97
N GLU A 55 -3.68 12.74 -13.26
CA GLU A 55 -4.81 12.95 -12.36
C GLU A 55 -5.55 11.65 -12.05
N ASN A 56 -5.82 10.82 -13.06
CA ASN A 56 -6.47 9.53 -12.88
C ASN A 56 -5.63 8.57 -12.02
N VAL A 57 -4.32 8.45 -12.29
CA VAL A 57 -3.41 7.63 -11.49
C VAL A 57 -3.37 8.14 -10.05
N MET A 58 -3.26 9.46 -9.86
CA MET A 58 -3.25 10.06 -8.52
C MET A 58 -4.55 9.77 -7.77
N LEU A 59 -5.72 9.91 -8.39
CA LEU A 59 -7.01 9.61 -7.78
C LEU A 59 -7.07 8.16 -7.28
N TRP A 60 -6.69 7.19 -8.13
CA TRP A 60 -6.69 5.78 -7.76
C TRP A 60 -5.69 5.47 -6.64
N LEU A 61 -4.49 6.04 -6.68
CA LEU A 61 -3.48 5.86 -5.64
C LEU A 61 -3.95 6.41 -4.29
N MET A 62 -4.58 7.58 -4.30
CA MET A 62 -5.09 8.21 -3.07
C MET A 62 -6.27 7.43 -2.50
N LEU A 63 -7.20 6.98 -3.36
CA LEU A 63 -8.34 6.17 -2.93
C LEU A 63 -7.87 4.84 -2.30
N LEU A 64 -7.01 4.10 -3.00
CA LEU A 64 -6.45 2.85 -2.50
C LEU A 64 -5.61 3.08 -1.23
N GLY A 65 -4.77 4.11 -1.20
CA GLY A 65 -3.95 4.47 -0.04
C GLY A 65 -4.78 4.81 1.19
N ALA A 66 -5.94 5.45 1.02
CA ALA A 66 -6.87 5.76 2.11
C ALA A 66 -7.48 4.48 2.69
N ILE A 67 -7.92 3.56 1.83
CA ILE A 67 -8.46 2.27 2.26
C ILE A 67 -7.37 1.46 2.99
N ILE A 68 -6.16 1.41 2.44
CA ILE A 68 -5.01 0.72 3.07
C ILE A 68 -4.69 1.33 4.43
N THR A 69 -4.79 2.66 4.57
CA THR A 69 -4.56 3.36 5.85
C THR A 69 -5.58 2.93 6.91
N VAL A 70 -6.87 2.85 6.54
CA VAL A 70 -7.93 2.36 7.43
C VAL A 70 -7.70 0.90 7.80
N LEU A 71 -7.31 0.05 6.84
CA LEU A 71 -7.00 -1.35 7.14
C LEU A 71 -5.75 -1.51 8.01
N SER A 72 -4.76 -0.62 7.85
CA SER A 72 -3.56 -0.58 8.68
C SER A 72 -3.91 -0.27 10.13
N PHE A 73 -4.92 0.57 10.37
CA PHE A 73 -5.48 0.78 11.71
C PHE A 73 -5.97 -0.54 12.31
N PHE A 74 -6.87 -1.24 11.62
CA PHE A 74 -7.46 -2.46 12.14
C PHE A 74 -6.43 -3.59 12.29
N ASN A 75 -5.51 -3.74 11.34
CA ASN A 75 -4.43 -4.71 11.45
C ASN A 75 -3.51 -4.41 12.66
N GLY A 76 -3.20 -3.14 12.93
CA GLY A 76 -2.42 -2.73 14.11
C GLY A 76 -3.20 -2.82 15.43
N TYR A 77 -4.51 -2.61 15.38
CA TYR A 77 -5.42 -2.59 16.52
C TYR A 77 -5.57 -3.97 17.16
N TYR A 78 -5.78 -5.01 16.35
CA TYR A 78 -5.96 -6.37 16.84
C TYR A 78 -4.63 -7.01 17.30
N PRO A 79 -4.67 -7.85 18.35
CA PRO A 79 -3.48 -8.52 18.90
C PRO A 79 -2.95 -9.59 17.93
N ARG A 80 -1.64 -9.88 18.07
CA ARG A 80 -0.99 -10.97 17.35
C ARG A 80 -1.65 -12.31 17.68
N GLY A 81 -1.75 -13.21 16.70
CA GLY A 81 -2.40 -14.51 16.88
C GLY A 81 -3.91 -14.52 16.63
N SER A 82 -4.58 -13.37 16.55
CA SER A 82 -6.03 -13.29 16.28
C SER A 82 -6.37 -13.45 14.79
N LEU A 83 -7.52 -14.07 14.47
CA LEU A 83 -8.03 -14.17 13.10
C LEU A 83 -8.34 -12.79 12.50
N SER A 84 -8.81 -11.84 13.30
CA SER A 84 -9.11 -10.49 12.84
C SER A 84 -7.85 -9.80 12.33
N ARG A 85 -6.73 -9.87 13.07
CA ARG A 85 -5.46 -9.31 12.59
C ARG A 85 -5.01 -9.95 11.28
N MET A 86 -5.08 -11.28 11.16
CA MET A 86 -4.71 -12.01 9.95
C MET A 86 -5.54 -11.57 8.74
N THR A 87 -6.86 -11.52 8.88
CA THR A 87 -7.79 -11.16 7.80
C THR A 87 -7.54 -9.73 7.31
N PHE A 88 -7.42 -8.75 8.21
CA PHE A 88 -7.06 -7.39 7.83
C PHE A 88 -5.67 -7.32 7.19
N GLY A 89 -4.70 -8.12 7.66
CA GLY A 89 -3.35 -8.19 7.08
C GLY A 89 -3.35 -8.72 5.65
N LEU A 90 -4.14 -9.76 5.37
CA LEU A 90 -4.28 -10.35 4.03
C LEU A 90 -4.98 -9.39 3.06
N VAL A 91 -6.12 -8.81 3.46
CA VAL A 91 -6.84 -7.85 2.62
C VAL A 91 -5.98 -6.62 2.33
N MET A 92 -5.25 -6.14 3.35
CA MET A 92 -4.29 -5.04 3.18
C MET A 92 -3.17 -5.41 2.20
N ALA A 93 -2.60 -6.62 2.27
CA ALA A 93 -1.56 -7.05 1.33
C ALA A 93 -2.08 -7.10 -0.11
N LEU A 94 -3.30 -7.60 -0.35
CA LEU A 94 -3.91 -7.60 -1.68
C LEU A 94 -4.09 -6.17 -2.22
N LEU A 95 -4.60 -5.26 -1.40
CA LEU A 95 -4.78 -3.86 -1.80
C LEU A 95 -3.44 -3.15 -2.04
N ILE A 96 -2.41 -3.43 -1.24
CA ILE A 96 -1.06 -2.93 -1.51
C ILE A 96 -0.55 -3.45 -2.85
N GLY A 97 -0.83 -4.70 -3.22
CA GLY A 97 -0.45 -5.25 -4.52
C GLY A 97 -1.10 -4.49 -5.67
N ILE A 98 -2.40 -4.22 -5.57
CA ILE A 98 -3.14 -3.39 -6.54
C ILE A 98 -2.54 -1.98 -6.59
N TRP A 99 -2.29 -1.38 -5.42
CA TRP A 99 -1.71 -0.05 -5.29
C TRP A 99 -0.33 0.04 -5.98
N VAL A 100 0.55 -0.95 -5.74
CA VAL A 100 1.88 -1.02 -6.40
C VAL A 100 1.70 -1.12 -7.90
N TRP A 101 0.83 -2.00 -8.39
CA TRP A 101 0.59 -2.17 -9.81
C TRP A 101 0.12 -0.88 -10.49
N THR A 102 -0.82 -0.17 -9.85
CA THR A 102 -1.31 1.13 -10.30
C THR A 102 -0.18 2.17 -10.29
N ALA A 103 0.61 2.23 -9.22
CA ALA A 103 1.69 3.21 -9.06
C ALA A 103 2.78 3.03 -10.11
N THR A 104 3.07 1.78 -10.48
CA THR A 104 4.09 1.46 -11.47
C THR A 104 3.55 1.37 -12.89
N ARG A 105 2.24 1.63 -13.12
CA ARG A 105 1.58 1.39 -14.41
C ARG A 105 1.87 0.00 -15.00
N GLY A 106 1.96 -1.02 -14.14
CA GLY A 106 2.31 -2.37 -14.58
C GLY A 106 3.71 -2.54 -15.17
N GLY A 107 4.64 -1.61 -14.91
CA GLY A 107 6.06 -1.72 -15.30
C GLY A 107 6.40 -1.11 -16.66
N MET A 108 5.46 -0.41 -17.29
CA MET A 108 5.64 0.25 -18.58
C MET A 108 5.48 1.75 -18.40
N LEU A 109 6.57 2.49 -18.59
CA LEU A 109 6.54 3.95 -18.65
C LEU A 109 6.76 4.40 -20.09
N GLU A 110 5.78 5.11 -20.62
CA GLU A 110 5.83 5.72 -21.94
C GLU A 110 6.15 7.20 -21.75
N VAL A 111 7.27 7.64 -22.33
CA VAL A 111 7.71 9.03 -22.30
C VAL A 111 7.77 9.52 -23.73
N ASN A 112 7.09 10.62 -24.02
CA ASN A 112 7.16 11.29 -25.31
C ASN A 112 8.09 12.49 -25.18
N ILE A 113 9.19 12.50 -25.92
CA ILE A 113 10.13 13.63 -25.97
C ILE A 113 10.25 14.04 -27.44
N ASP A 114 9.77 15.24 -27.78
CA ASP A 114 9.85 15.82 -29.13
C ASP A 114 9.36 14.87 -30.26
N GLY A 115 8.31 14.09 -29.99
CA GLY A 115 7.73 13.15 -30.95
C GLY A 115 8.41 11.79 -31.00
N ILE A 116 9.46 11.57 -30.20
CA ILE A 116 10.08 10.26 -30.00
C ILE A 116 9.42 9.59 -28.79
N MET A 117 8.73 8.48 -29.05
CA MET A 117 8.14 7.65 -27.99
C MET A 117 9.21 6.71 -27.44
N LEU A 118 9.64 6.95 -26.21
CA LEU A 118 10.50 6.05 -25.44
C LEU A 118 9.66 5.23 -24.48
N THR A 119 9.72 3.91 -24.61
CA THR A 119 9.10 2.98 -23.67
C THR A 119 10.17 2.38 -22.77
N VAL A 120 10.06 2.60 -21.47
CA VAL A 120 10.92 2.00 -20.46
C VAL A 120 10.17 0.84 -19.81
N ASP A 121 10.66 -0.37 -20.03
CA ASP A 121 10.16 -1.60 -19.39
C ASP A 121 11.00 -1.90 -18.13
N PHE A 122 10.32 -1.95 -16.99
CA PHE A 122 10.87 -2.32 -15.69
C PHE A 122 9.96 -3.32 -14.96
N ILE A 123 9.20 -4.13 -15.70
CA ILE A 123 8.29 -5.16 -15.16
C ILE A 123 8.97 -6.07 -14.13
N GLY A 124 10.25 -6.41 -14.34
CA GLY A 124 11.02 -7.23 -13.41
C GLY A 124 11.09 -6.62 -12.00
N LEU A 125 11.24 -5.30 -11.89
CA LEU A 125 11.23 -4.59 -10.61
C LEU A 125 9.83 -4.62 -9.98
N VAL A 126 8.77 -4.46 -10.78
CA VAL A 126 7.38 -4.53 -10.30
C VAL A 126 7.07 -5.92 -9.72
N ILE A 127 7.49 -6.98 -10.40
CA ILE A 127 7.30 -8.36 -9.93
C ILE A 127 8.02 -8.57 -8.58
N ILE A 128 9.23 -8.04 -8.41
CA ILE A 128 9.96 -8.12 -7.13
C ILE A 128 9.18 -7.40 -6.02
N LEU A 129 8.64 -6.20 -6.29
CA LEU A 129 7.82 -5.48 -5.32
C LEU A 129 6.56 -6.28 -4.94
N LEU A 130 5.87 -6.86 -5.92
CA LEU A 130 4.70 -7.71 -5.68
C LEU A 130 5.06 -8.97 -4.89
N ALA A 131 6.23 -9.58 -5.14
CA ALA A 131 6.70 -10.72 -4.36
C ALA A 131 6.91 -10.34 -2.89
N VAL A 132 7.48 -9.17 -2.60
CA VAL A 132 7.60 -8.66 -1.22
C VAL A 132 6.24 -8.46 -0.58
N VAL A 133 5.26 -7.93 -1.32
CA VAL A 133 3.89 -7.77 -0.83
C VAL A 133 3.23 -9.13 -0.55
N ALA A 134 3.43 -10.12 -1.41
CA ALA A 134 2.94 -11.48 -1.21
C ALA A 134 3.56 -12.13 0.04
N LEU A 135 4.88 -11.95 0.24
CA LEU A 135 5.57 -12.41 1.46
C LEU A 135 5.00 -11.74 2.72
N ARG A 136 4.64 -10.47 2.67
CA ARG A 136 3.97 -9.77 3.78
C ARG A 136 2.57 -10.35 4.07
N GLY A 137 1.83 -10.74 3.04
CA GLY A 137 0.58 -11.48 3.18
C GLY A 137 0.80 -12.83 3.88
N LEU A 138 1.77 -13.62 3.43
CA LEU A 138 2.15 -14.90 4.05
C LEU A 138 2.61 -14.72 5.50
N TYR A 139 3.37 -13.68 5.79
CA TYR A 139 3.78 -13.35 7.16
C TYR A 139 2.57 -13.17 8.09
N SER A 140 1.47 -12.58 7.61
CA SER A 140 0.25 -12.41 8.42
C SER A 140 -0.38 -13.76 8.79
N ILE A 141 -0.29 -14.76 7.90
CA ILE A 141 -0.74 -16.13 8.17
C ILE A 141 0.17 -16.79 9.19
N VAL A 142 1.49 -16.70 9.00
CA VAL A 142 2.48 -17.29 9.92
C VAL A 142 2.37 -16.66 11.30
N GLU A 143 2.24 -15.33 11.41
CA GLU A 143 2.04 -14.62 12.67
C GLU A 143 0.80 -15.14 13.41
N MET A 144 -0.29 -15.42 12.67
CA MET A 144 -1.49 -16.00 13.25
C MET A 144 -1.22 -17.38 13.84
N TYR A 145 -0.65 -18.31 13.06
CA TYR A 145 -0.37 -19.66 13.54
C TYR A 145 0.63 -19.71 14.70
N SER A 146 1.71 -18.93 14.63
CA SER A 146 2.77 -18.93 15.64
C SER A 146 2.29 -18.41 16.99
N TYR A 147 1.51 -17.32 17.01
CA TYR A 147 1.08 -16.68 18.27
C TYR A 147 -0.33 -17.11 18.72
N ARG A 148 -1.00 -18.02 17.99
CA ARG A 148 -2.38 -18.43 18.31
C ARG A 148 -2.53 -19.00 19.72
N LYS A 149 -1.59 -19.87 20.11
CA LYS A 149 -1.63 -20.54 21.42
C LYS A 149 -1.50 -19.54 22.56
N ASP A 150 -0.54 -18.63 22.46
CA ASP A 150 -0.29 -17.58 23.45
C ASP A 150 -1.49 -16.64 23.56
N TRP A 151 -2.09 -16.29 22.43
CA TRP A 151 -3.28 -15.45 22.41
C TRP A 151 -4.49 -16.13 23.06
N LEU A 152 -4.75 -17.40 22.74
CA LEU A 152 -5.83 -18.16 23.37
C LEU A 152 -5.62 -18.32 24.88
N ALA A 153 -4.38 -18.50 25.34
CA ALA A 153 -4.06 -18.56 26.76
C ALA A 153 -4.26 -17.21 27.48
N SER A 154 -4.14 -16.08 26.77
CA SER A 154 -4.41 -14.75 27.34
C SER A 154 -5.90 -14.43 27.52
N LEU A 155 -6.78 -15.28 27.00
CA LEU A 155 -8.23 -15.12 27.03
C LEU A 155 -8.93 -16.00 28.09
N SER A 156 -8.19 -16.93 28.72
CA SER A 156 -8.64 -17.80 29.82
C SER A 156 -8.32 -17.20 31.18
#